data_AF-A0A518J126-F1
#
_entry.id   AF-A0A518J126-F1
#
_cell.length_a   1.000
_cell.length_b   1.000
_cell.length_c   1.000
_cell.angle_alpha   90.00
_cell.angle_beta   90.00
_cell.angle_gamma   90.00
#
_symmetry.space_group_name_H-M   'P 1'
#
loop_
_entity.id
_entity.type
_entity.pdbx_description
1 polymer ?
#
loop_
_entity_poly.entity_id
_entity_poly.type
_entity_poly.pdbx_seq_one_letter_code
_entity_poly.pdbx_strand_id
1 'polypeptide(L)'
;MHGETVSAAFFAPWEPDVEPYIRIATGDYSELCKAHSRDDALAAYLHSLAHELVHYWQWIETGLITERGVLVRASNIVDRYATTTDHP
;
A
#
# COMPACT_ATOMS: atom_id res chain seq x y z
N MET A 1 -22.72 -4.18 -8.32
CA MET A 1 -21.65 -4.01 -7.31
C MET A 1 -21.10 -2.62 -7.47
N HIS A 2 -21.17 -1.79 -6.43
CA HIS A 2 -20.48 -0.51 -6.39
C HIS A 2 -19.13 -0.78 -5.70
N GLY A 3 -18.04 -0.72 -6.45
CA GLY A 3 -16.70 -0.73 -5.86
C GLY A 3 -16.39 0.63 -5.24
N GLU A 4 -15.46 0.66 -4.31
CA GLU A 4 -14.90 1.91 -3.76
C GLU A 4 -13.66 2.31 -4.56
N THR A 5 -13.45 3.61 -4.70
CA THR A 5 -12.22 4.14 -5.31
C THR A 5 -11.09 4.03 -4.29
N VAL A 6 -10.04 3.29 -4.62
CA VAL A 6 -8.87 3.07 -3.76
C VAL A 6 -7.56 3.30 -4.51
N SER A 7 -6.52 3.73 -3.79
CA SER A 7 -5.17 3.94 -4.34
C SER A 7 -4.36 2.64 -4.46
N ALA A 8 -4.67 1.64 -3.64
CA ALA A 8 -4.10 0.30 -3.71
C ALA A 8 -5.11 -0.76 -3.24
N ALA A 9 -4.86 -2.01 -3.57
CA ALA A 9 -5.66 -3.14 -3.09
C ALA A 9 -4.84 -4.43 -3.04
N PHE A 10 -4.99 -5.18 -1.95
CA PHE A 10 -4.48 -6.53 -1.79
C PHE A 10 -5.53 -7.60 -2.12
N PHE A 11 -5.18 -8.55 -2.98
CA PHE A 11 -5.94 -9.77 -3.20
C PHE A 11 -5.39 -10.91 -2.36
N ALA A 12 -6.17 -11.31 -1.35
CA ALA A 12 -5.89 -12.42 -0.45
C ALA A 12 -6.76 -13.63 -0.83
N PRO A 13 -6.21 -14.64 -1.52
CA PRO A 13 -6.97 -15.82 -1.89
C PRO A 13 -7.32 -16.67 -0.65
N TRP A 14 -8.38 -17.46 -0.76
CA TRP A 14 -8.70 -18.48 0.24
C TRP A 14 -7.82 -19.71 0.08
N GLU A 15 -7.54 -20.10 -1.16
CA GLU A 15 -6.75 -21.29 -1.50
C GLU A 15 -5.24 -20.95 -1.49
N PRO A 16 -4.40 -21.72 -0.77
CA PRO A 16 -2.97 -21.41 -0.60
C PRO A 16 -2.13 -21.51 -1.88
N ASP A 17 -2.62 -22.20 -2.91
CA ASP A 17 -1.96 -22.39 -4.20
C ASP A 17 -2.31 -21.31 -5.23
N VAL A 18 -3.24 -20.41 -4.90
CA VAL A 18 -3.54 -19.23 -5.71
C VAL A 18 -2.55 -18.12 -5.36
N GLU A 19 -1.92 -17.53 -6.38
CA GLU A 19 -0.95 -16.45 -6.20
C GLU A 19 -1.65 -15.16 -5.71
N PRO A 20 -1.26 -14.63 -4.53
CA PRO A 20 -1.74 -13.34 -4.06
C PRO A 20 -1.07 -12.20 -4.83
N TYR A 21 -1.72 -11.04 -4.91
CA TYR A 21 -1.11 -9.87 -5.57
C TYR A 21 -1.60 -8.55 -4.97
N ILE A 22 -0.78 -7.52 -5.12
CA ILE A 22 -1.12 -6.14 -4.77
C ILE A 22 -1.23 -5.33 -6.06
N ARG A 23 -2.25 -4.49 -6.17
CA ARG A 23 -2.41 -3.51 -7.25
C ARG A 23 -2.28 -2.10 -6.69
N ILE A 24 -1.68 -1.21 -7.46
CA ILE A 24 -1.61 0.23 -7.17
C ILE A 24 -2.24 0.96 -8.35
N ALA A 25 -3.17 1.87 -8.06
CA ALA A 25 -3.72 2.77 -9.05
C ALA A 25 -2.73 3.91 -9.30
N THR A 26 -2.26 4.06 -10.54
CA THR A 26 -1.26 5.08 -10.92
C THR A 26 -1.82 6.14 -11.88
N GLY A 27 -3.10 6.01 -12.26
CA GLY A 27 -3.74 6.88 -13.25
C GLY A 27 -3.91 8.33 -12.78
N ASP A 28 -3.88 8.57 -11.47
CA ASP A 28 -3.99 9.88 -10.85
C ASP A 28 -2.62 10.55 -10.59
N TYR A 29 -1.50 9.91 -10.94
CA TYR A 29 -0.16 10.39 -10.61
C TYR A 29 0.12 11.82 -11.09
N SER A 30 -0.32 12.14 -12.32
CA SER A 30 -0.13 13.49 -12.85
C SER A 30 -0.94 14.54 -12.09
N GLU A 31 -2.11 14.21 -11.56
CA GLU A 31 -2.91 15.14 -10.77
C GLU A 31 -2.35 15.26 -9.35
N LEU A 32 -1.86 14.14 -8.79
CA LEU A 32 -1.19 14.12 -7.50
C LEU A 32 0.08 14.97 -7.52
N CYS A 33 0.90 14.89 -8.58
CA CYS A 33 2.07 15.76 -8.78
C CYS A 33 1.74 17.24 -9.06
N LYS A 34 0.51 17.57 -9.45
CA LYS A 34 0.07 18.97 -9.58
C LYS A 34 -0.41 19.52 -8.25
N ALA A 35 -1.11 18.71 -7.47
CA ALA A 35 -1.63 19.06 -6.16
C ALA A 35 -0.54 19.06 -5.08
N HIS A 36 0.43 18.17 -5.21
CA HIS A 36 1.53 17.93 -4.29
C HIS A 36 2.87 17.92 -5.04
N SER A 37 3.99 17.92 -4.32
CA SER A 37 5.29 17.72 -4.96
C SER A 37 5.42 16.28 -5.51
N ARG A 38 6.39 16.05 -6.40
CA ARG A 38 6.69 14.71 -6.92
C ARG A 38 6.99 13.72 -5.77
N ASP A 39 7.82 14.13 -4.83
CA ASP A 39 8.29 13.27 -3.74
C ASP A 39 7.12 12.94 -2.80
N ASP A 40 6.21 13.89 -2.54
CA ASP A 40 4.98 13.63 -1.78
C ASP A 40 4.03 12.66 -2.51
N ALA A 41 3.91 12.81 -3.84
CA ALA A 41 3.09 11.93 -4.66
C ALA A 41 3.62 10.49 -4.64
N LEU A 42 4.94 10.30 -4.75
CA LEU A 42 5.58 9.00 -4.64
C LEU A 42 5.46 8.43 -3.22
N ALA A 43 5.66 9.24 -2.18
CA ALA A 43 5.47 8.83 -0.80
C ALA A 43 4.03 8.32 -0.53
N ALA A 44 3.01 8.95 -1.12
CA ALA A 44 1.62 8.49 -1.00
C ALA A 44 1.39 7.10 -1.62
N TYR A 45 2.00 6.83 -2.78
CA TYR A 45 1.95 5.51 -3.40
C TYR A 45 2.73 4.46 -2.61
N LEU A 46 3.91 4.82 -2.08
CA LEU A 46 4.70 3.93 -1.22
C LEU A 46 3.97 3.61 0.09
N HIS A 47 3.26 4.58 0.66
CA HIS A 47 2.44 4.36 1.86
C HIS A 47 1.26 3.43 1.56
N SER A 48 0.59 3.62 0.42
CA SER A 48 -0.49 2.73 -0.03
C SER A 48 0.05 1.30 -0.26
N LEU A 49 1.22 1.14 -0.89
CA LEU A 49 1.86 -0.17 -1.02
C LEU A 49 2.23 -0.78 0.35
N ALA A 50 2.78 0.01 1.26
CA ALA A 50 3.15 -0.44 2.59
C ALA A 50 1.92 -0.89 3.41
N HIS A 51 0.79 -0.22 3.23
CA HIS A 51 -0.50 -0.62 3.81
C HIS A 51 -0.87 -2.04 3.36
N GLU A 52 -0.86 -2.29 2.04
CA GLU A 52 -1.20 -3.60 1.48
C GLU A 52 -0.17 -4.70 1.84
N LEU A 53 1.12 -4.36 1.95
CA LEU A 53 2.15 -5.28 2.43
C LEU A 53 1.90 -5.74 3.87
N VAL A 54 1.40 -4.84 4.72
CA VAL A 54 1.05 -5.20 6.09
C VAL A 54 -0.14 -6.16 6.10
N HIS A 55 -1.15 -5.97 5.26
CA HIS A 55 -2.24 -6.94 5.09
C HIS A 55 -1.75 -8.29 4.58
N TYR A 56 -0.84 -8.29 3.61
CA TYR A 56 -0.21 -9.52 3.12
C TYR A 56 0.48 -10.30 4.25
N TRP A 57 1.25 -9.63 5.11
CA TRP A 57 1.89 -10.29 6.25
C TRP A 57 0.88 -10.80 7.27
N GLN A 58 -0.17 -10.03 7.60
CA GLN A 58 -1.25 -10.49 8.47
C GLN A 58 -1.93 -11.76 7.93
N TRP A 59 -2.19 -11.77 6.63
CA TRP A 59 -2.82 -12.90 5.94
C TRP A 59 -1.94 -14.15 5.96
N ILE A 60 -0.63 -14.03 5.69
CA ILE A 60 0.29 -15.17 5.81
C ILE A 60 0.37 -15.69 7.25
N GLU A 61 0.43 -14.80 8.23
CA GLU A 61 0.64 -15.17 9.63
C GLU A 61 -0.60 -15.78 10.27
N THR A 62 -1.79 -15.30 9.91
CA THR A 62 -3.03 -15.60 10.66
C THR A 62 -4.21 -16.04 9.81
N GLY A 63 -4.12 -15.91 8.49
CA GLY A 63 -5.24 -16.06 7.56
C GLY A 63 -6.28 -14.95 7.65
N LEU A 64 -6.08 -13.95 8.51
CA LEU A 64 -7.02 -12.84 8.74
C LEU A 64 -6.38 -11.51 8.36
N ILE A 65 -7.22 -10.55 7.96
CA ILE A 65 -6.84 -9.18 7.60
C ILE A 65 -7.60 -8.22 8.51
N THR A 66 -6.90 -7.21 9.03
CA THR A 66 -7.47 -6.24 9.98
C THR A 66 -6.77 -4.90 9.85
N GLU A 67 -7.55 -3.81 9.87
CA GLU A 67 -7.05 -2.41 9.88
C GLU A 67 -6.28 -2.03 11.15
N ARG A 68 -6.42 -2.79 12.23
CA ARG A 68 -5.79 -2.46 13.51
C ARG A 68 -4.27 -2.40 13.38
N GLY A 69 -3.72 -1.20 13.57
CA GLY A 69 -2.28 -0.95 13.56
C GLY A 69 -1.63 -0.93 12.18
N VAL A 70 -2.41 -1.09 11.10
CA VAL A 70 -1.88 -1.11 9.72
C VAL A 70 -1.27 0.22 9.36
N LEU A 71 -1.98 1.32 9.59
CA LEU A 71 -1.50 2.67 9.29
C LEU A 71 -0.15 2.98 9.97
N VAL A 72 -0.02 2.65 11.26
CA VAL A 72 1.22 2.89 12.02
C VAL A 72 2.37 2.06 11.45
N ARG A 73 2.13 0.79 11.13
CA ARG A 73 3.15 -0.09 10.53
C ARG A 73 3.54 0.37 9.13
N ALA A 74 2.58 0.77 8.31
CA ALA A 74 2.81 1.29 6.97
C ALA A 74 3.66 2.57 7.01
N SER A 75 3.32 3.52 7.89
CA SER A 75 4.13 4.72 8.12
C SER A 75 5.56 4.37 8.53
N ASN A 76 5.74 3.47 9.51
CA ASN A 76 7.09 3.05 9.93
C ASN A 76 7.92 2.43 8.79
N ILE A 77 7.29 1.72 7.84
CA ILE A 77 7.98 1.15 6.68
C ILE A 77 8.47 2.26 5.75
N VAL A 78 7.60 3.23 5.43
CA VAL A 78 7.94 4.35 4.55
C VAL A 78 8.97 5.25 5.21
N ASP A 79 8.81 5.57 6.50
CA ASP A 79 9.78 6.36 7.27
C ASP A 79 11.16 5.70 7.26
N ARG A 80 11.22 4.37 7.46
CA ARG A 80 12.48 3.63 7.38
C ARG A 80 13.07 3.66 5.96
N TYR A 81 12.23 3.54 4.92
CA TYR A 81 12.69 3.63 3.53
C TYR A 81 13.24 5.02 3.20
N ALA A 82 12.63 6.09 3.73
CA ALA A 82 13.11 7.46 3.57
C ALA A 82 14.50 7.68 4.20
N THR A 83 14.90 6.89 5.20
CA THR A 83 16.27 6.96 5.75
C THR A 83 17.33 6.32 4.86
N THR A 84 16.92 5.54 3.84
CA THR A 84 17.84 4.84 2.93
C THR A 84 17.91 5.45 1.54
N THR A 85 17.09 6.47 1.28
CA THR A 85 16.90 7.05 -0.06
C THR A 85 16.72 8.56 0.07
N ASP A 86 17.54 9.35 -0.63
CA ASP A 86 17.49 10.82 -0.51
C ASP A 86 16.17 11.43 -1.02
N HIS A 87 15.56 10.79 -2.02
CA HIS A 87 14.29 11.19 -2.64
C HIS A 87 13.48 9.94 -3.02
N PRO A 88 12.41 9.60 -2.28
CA PRO A 88 11.48 8.53 -2.65
C PRO A 88 10.65 8.85 -3.89
#